data_AF-A0A968MNR9-F1
#
_entry.id   AF-A0A968MNR9-F1
#
_cell.length_a   1.000
_cell.length_b   1.000
_cell.length_c   1.000
_cell.angle_alpha   90.00
_cell.angle_beta   90.00
_cell.angle_gamma   90.00
#
_symmetry.space_group_name_H-M   'P 1'
#
loop_
_entity.id
_entity.type
_entity.pdbx_description
1 polymer ?
#
loop_
_entity_poly.entity_id
_entity_poly.type
_entity_poly.pdbx_seq_one_letter_code
_entity_poly.pdbx_strand_id
1 'polypeptide(L)'
;MKCLVFSSLAAAGCLDRPTHEAAPSPATVAAPGPRIYGIPVADSPVQGPADAILTVVVFGDYACPHTVASREKLDALVAKYPGEIKVAFKFYPNAAKPNSYAAAELAAAARDDAAFWNFHDKLMALGAELTPQGIEEAAATSGINVRRAKARVEAGIAREIMYADTALAAKFGIGGTPTYVINGAKIWGNQPLEDFLEIVEERRAVAETMMAAGIAKTDVYASILRGAIEEYVPPHLQQRDDRRVSIRANDGRPTLGAAEPEIELIEFADLTCQFSQMERIIVNQLLESYGDRVSFTFRHAFDPKDEDAMMAAKALEAASLQGAHWPALETLFVHREIISKDIVDREMRRLGLDIERFWRDFDSDAVTTAVDRDLADSIKFGVTGTPTFYMNGKPIRGAFTRPKFERKIEEELELVRKLRESGTPREAIHAKLVAMERAADDSGQASGTN
;
A
#
# COMPACT_ATOMS: atom_id res chain seq x y z
N MET A 1 -3.13 -38.09 78.80
CA MET A 1 -2.07 -38.03 79.83
C MET A 1 -0.88 -38.87 79.37
N LYS A 2 0.29 -38.21 79.20
CA LYS A 2 1.69 -38.66 79.01
C LYS A 2 1.98 -39.60 77.81
N CYS A 3 2.57 -39.14 76.69
CA CYS A 3 3.86 -38.44 76.40
C CYS A 3 5.04 -39.41 76.18
N LEU A 4 5.52 -39.52 74.93
CA LEU A 4 6.74 -38.91 74.32
C LEU A 4 8.04 -39.68 74.70
N VAL A 5 9.07 -39.91 73.88
CA VAL A 5 9.44 -39.68 72.47
C VAL A 5 10.70 -40.55 72.28
N PHE A 6 10.86 -41.25 71.16
CA PHE A 6 12.18 -41.72 70.72
C PHE A 6 12.53 -41.01 69.40
N SER A 7 13.70 -40.39 69.43
CA SER A 7 14.16 -39.39 68.48
C SER A 7 14.86 -40.03 67.29
N SER A 8 14.52 -39.46 66.13
CA SER A 8 15.32 -39.26 64.91
C SER A 8 15.75 -40.47 64.07
N LEU A 9 15.17 -40.45 62.86
CA LEU A 9 15.36 -41.30 61.69
C LEU A 9 16.80 -41.35 61.15
N ALA A 10 17.12 -42.54 60.65
CA ALA A 10 18.16 -42.84 59.69
C ALA A 10 17.76 -42.42 58.26
N ALA A 11 18.74 -42.22 57.39
CA ALA A 11 18.55 -42.39 55.95
C ALA A 11 19.80 -43.07 55.35
N ALA A 12 19.56 -44.26 54.82
CA ALA A 12 20.52 -45.16 54.19
C ALA A 12 20.86 -44.70 52.77
N GLY A 13 22.06 -45.07 52.32
CA GLY A 13 22.60 -44.78 51.00
C GLY A 13 21.80 -45.41 49.86
N CYS A 14 21.71 -44.64 48.77
CA CYS A 14 21.16 -45.07 47.48
C CYS A 14 22.24 -45.81 46.67
N LEU A 15 21.83 -46.91 46.04
CA LEU A 15 22.59 -47.60 45.00
C LEU A 15 22.16 -47.09 43.62
N ASP A 16 23.15 -46.86 42.77
CA ASP A 16 23.06 -46.31 41.42
C ASP A 16 22.17 -47.12 40.46
N ARG A 17 21.37 -46.40 39.66
CA ARG A 17 20.70 -46.88 38.46
C ARG A 17 21.15 -45.98 37.29
N PRO A 18 21.46 -46.53 36.10
CA PRO A 18 21.86 -45.71 34.97
C PRO A 18 20.66 -44.89 34.51
N THR A 19 20.80 -43.57 34.53
CA THR A 19 19.81 -42.65 33.99
C THR A 19 19.80 -42.78 32.47
N HIS A 20 18.65 -43.13 31.93
CA HIS A 20 18.33 -42.97 30.52
C HIS A 20 18.46 -41.48 30.20
N GLU A 21 19.44 -41.13 29.36
CA GLU A 21 19.65 -39.78 28.85
C GLU A 21 18.39 -39.40 28.05
N ALA A 22 17.61 -38.46 28.60
CA ALA A 22 16.43 -37.94 27.94
C ALA A 22 16.88 -37.15 26.71
N ALA A 23 16.37 -37.52 25.54
CA ALA A 23 16.58 -36.77 24.31
C ALA A 23 16.17 -35.31 24.52
N PRO A 24 16.95 -34.33 24.00
CA PRO A 24 16.60 -32.92 24.14
C PRO A 24 15.24 -32.66 23.49
N SER A 25 14.34 -32.01 24.24
CA SER A 25 13.09 -31.46 23.74
C SER A 25 13.35 -30.60 22.50
N PRO A 26 12.50 -30.67 21.45
CA PRO A 26 12.64 -29.77 20.32
C PRO A 26 12.56 -28.33 20.83
N ALA A 27 13.51 -27.54 20.31
CA ALA A 27 13.85 -26.20 20.72
C ALA A 27 12.62 -25.29 20.84
N THR A 28 12.69 -24.41 21.85
CA THR A 28 12.04 -23.11 21.86
C THR A 28 12.05 -22.52 20.45
N VAL A 29 10.87 -22.26 19.88
CA VAL A 29 10.73 -21.55 18.61
C VAL A 29 11.57 -20.28 18.70
N ALA A 30 12.67 -20.24 17.97
CA ALA A 30 13.49 -19.04 17.85
C ALA A 30 12.58 -17.90 17.37
N ALA A 31 12.72 -16.73 17.98
CA ALA A 31 12.04 -15.53 17.49
C ALA A 31 12.32 -15.40 15.97
N PRO A 32 11.32 -15.08 15.14
CA PRO A 32 11.56 -14.89 13.72
C PRO A 32 12.65 -13.83 13.55
N GLY A 33 13.62 -14.11 12.66
CA GLY A 33 14.72 -13.19 12.36
C GLY A 33 14.22 -11.80 11.93
N PRO A 34 15.10 -10.79 11.84
CA PRO A 34 14.69 -9.43 11.50
C PRO A 34 13.93 -9.42 10.16
N ARG A 35 12.74 -8.82 10.16
CA ARG A 35 11.91 -8.67 8.96
C ARG A 35 12.67 -7.90 7.89
N ILE A 36 12.86 -8.52 6.72
CA ILE A 36 13.52 -7.90 5.56
C ILE A 36 12.47 -7.25 4.66
N TYR A 37 12.60 -5.94 4.44
CA TYR A 37 11.71 -5.13 3.61
C TYR A 37 12.28 -4.99 2.19
N GLY A 38 11.67 -5.68 1.22
CA GLY A 38 12.06 -5.58 -0.19
C GLY A 38 11.52 -4.33 -0.87
N ILE A 39 12.20 -3.20 -0.76
CA ILE A 39 11.77 -1.91 -1.32
C ILE A 39 12.33 -1.69 -2.75
N PRO A 40 11.52 -1.64 -3.82
CA PRO A 40 12.03 -1.34 -5.16
C PRO A 40 12.56 0.10 -5.28
N VAL A 41 13.72 0.26 -5.91
CA VAL A 41 14.42 1.57 -6.06
C VAL A 41 14.68 1.99 -7.51
N ALA A 42 14.30 1.16 -8.51
CA ALA A 42 14.61 1.42 -9.92
C ALA A 42 14.06 2.76 -10.43
N ASP A 43 12.87 3.15 -9.96
CA ASP A 43 12.21 4.40 -10.32
C ASP A 43 12.43 5.53 -9.30
N SER A 44 13.35 5.35 -8.35
CA SER A 44 13.71 6.37 -7.37
C SER A 44 14.92 7.18 -7.84
N PRO A 45 15.05 8.45 -7.44
CA PRO A 45 16.33 9.13 -7.50
C PRO A 45 17.33 8.39 -6.60
N VAL A 46 18.51 8.11 -7.14
CA VAL A 46 19.60 7.39 -6.45
C VAL A 46 20.87 8.23 -6.47
N GLN A 47 21.57 8.30 -5.34
CA GLN A 47 22.91 8.91 -5.21
C GLN A 47 23.91 7.86 -4.72
N GLY A 48 25.13 7.91 -5.26
CA GLY A 48 26.22 7.00 -4.90
C GLY A 48 26.54 5.99 -6.01
N PRO A 49 27.47 5.06 -5.75
CA PRO A 49 27.94 4.10 -6.74
C PRO A 49 26.84 3.14 -7.19
N ALA A 50 26.77 2.84 -8.49
CA ALA A 50 25.78 1.90 -9.04
C ALA A 50 25.95 0.48 -8.45
N ASP A 51 27.19 0.11 -8.16
CA ASP A 51 27.62 -1.18 -7.61
C ASP A 51 27.68 -1.19 -6.07
N ALA A 52 27.19 -0.17 -5.37
CA ALA A 52 27.18 -0.15 -3.90
C ALA A 52 26.53 -1.41 -3.28
N ILE A 53 27.20 -2.00 -2.28
CA ILE A 53 26.73 -3.22 -1.58
C ILE A 53 25.64 -2.93 -0.56
N LEU A 54 25.53 -1.69 -0.11
CA LEU A 54 24.50 -1.20 0.80
C LEU A 54 23.58 -0.25 0.05
N THR A 55 22.29 -0.59 0.00
CA THR A 55 21.25 0.32 -0.47
C THR A 55 20.46 0.84 0.71
N VAL A 56 20.52 2.15 0.94
CA VAL A 56 19.76 2.86 1.96
C VAL A 56 18.56 3.52 1.29
N VAL A 57 17.36 3.06 1.59
CA VAL A 57 16.13 3.71 1.13
C VAL A 57 15.61 4.64 2.22
N VAL A 58 15.27 5.87 1.85
CA VAL A 58 14.76 6.89 2.78
C VAL A 58 13.37 7.32 2.36
N PHE A 59 12.36 7.02 3.17
CA PHE A 59 11.04 7.65 3.06
C PHE A 59 11.08 8.97 3.81
N GLY A 60 11.01 10.08 3.07
CA GLY A 60 11.26 11.42 3.61
C GLY A 60 10.23 12.46 3.20
N ASP A 61 10.09 13.45 4.07
CA ASP A 61 9.29 14.66 3.89
C ASP A 61 10.20 15.87 4.10
N TYR A 62 10.24 16.78 3.13
CA TYR A 62 11.10 17.98 3.16
C TYR A 62 10.76 18.95 4.30
N ALA A 63 9.53 18.96 4.81
CA ALA A 63 9.10 19.81 5.93
C ALA A 63 9.12 19.09 7.29
N CYS A 64 9.52 17.82 7.34
CA CYS A 64 9.59 17.05 8.58
C CYS A 64 10.91 17.35 9.33
N PRO A 65 10.86 17.94 10.54
CA PRO A 65 12.08 18.29 11.28
C PRO A 65 12.97 17.08 11.58
N HIS A 66 12.36 15.90 11.80
CA HIS A 66 13.12 14.67 12.03
C HIS A 66 13.84 14.19 10.77
N THR A 67 13.26 14.39 9.58
CA THR A 67 13.91 14.02 8.30
C THR A 67 15.10 14.93 8.02
N VAL A 68 14.94 16.24 8.28
CA VAL A 68 16.03 17.21 8.15
C VAL A 68 17.15 16.90 9.15
N ALA A 69 16.80 16.65 10.42
CA ALA A 69 17.78 16.36 11.47
C ALA A 69 18.49 15.00 11.32
N SER A 70 17.89 14.03 10.62
CA SER A 70 18.53 12.73 10.38
C SER A 70 19.51 12.75 9.19
N ARG A 71 19.53 13.83 8.39
CA ARG A 71 20.44 13.97 7.25
C ARG A 71 21.91 13.90 7.65
N GLU A 72 22.30 14.55 8.76
CA GLU A 72 23.69 14.51 9.25
C GLU A 72 24.19 13.08 9.49
N LYS A 73 23.29 12.18 9.93
CA LYS A 73 23.60 10.79 10.25
C LYS A 73 23.81 10.00 8.97
N LEU A 74 22.94 10.21 7.98
CA LEU A 74 23.12 9.62 6.66
C LEU A 74 24.44 10.06 6.02
N ASP A 75 24.76 11.36 6.10
CA ASP A 75 26.03 11.91 5.59
C ASP A 75 27.23 11.28 6.31
N ALA A 76 27.16 11.13 7.64
CA ALA A 76 28.20 10.45 8.42
C ALA A 76 28.39 8.98 8.03
N LEU A 77 27.30 8.25 7.72
CA LEU A 77 27.38 6.88 7.23
C LEU A 77 28.04 6.83 5.84
N VAL A 78 27.59 7.66 4.90
CA VAL A 78 28.17 7.71 3.54
C VAL A 78 29.66 8.06 3.59
N ALA A 79 30.05 8.97 4.47
CA ALA A 79 31.46 9.33 4.68
C ALA A 79 32.28 8.19 5.30
N LYS A 80 31.69 7.42 6.22
CA LYS A 80 32.35 6.30 6.89
C LYS A 80 32.56 5.08 5.98
N TYR A 81 31.65 4.84 5.03
CA TYR A 81 31.70 3.70 4.10
C TYR A 81 31.82 4.15 2.64
N PRO A 82 32.96 4.77 2.27
CA PRO A 82 33.13 5.36 0.95
C PRO A 82 33.04 4.30 -0.16
N GLY A 83 32.17 4.53 -1.14
CA GLY A 83 32.00 3.61 -2.27
C GLY A 83 31.13 2.38 -1.99
N GLU A 84 30.60 2.23 -0.77
CA GLU A 84 29.80 1.06 -0.37
C GLU A 84 28.31 1.35 -0.26
N ILE A 85 27.92 2.61 -0.06
CA ILE A 85 26.53 3.04 0.13
C ILE A 85 25.99 3.75 -1.11
N LYS A 86 24.78 3.37 -1.53
CA LYS A 86 23.91 4.20 -2.37
C LYS A 86 22.62 4.52 -1.63
N VAL A 87 22.12 5.73 -1.84
CA VAL A 87 20.91 6.26 -1.20
C VAL A 87 19.82 6.38 -2.25
N ALA A 88 18.65 5.80 -1.98
CA ALA A 88 17.45 5.98 -2.78
C ALA A 88 16.42 6.78 -1.98
N PHE A 89 15.91 7.88 -2.54
CA PHE A 89 14.88 8.69 -1.87
C PHE A 89 13.48 8.27 -2.33
N LYS A 90 12.56 8.23 -1.36
CA LYS A 90 11.14 7.93 -1.52
C LYS A 90 10.32 9.11 -1.00
N PHE A 91 9.46 9.67 -1.85
CA PHE A 91 8.66 10.84 -1.52
C PHE A 91 7.50 10.43 -0.63
N TYR A 92 7.52 10.85 0.64
CA TYR A 92 6.46 10.56 1.60
C TYR A 92 6.04 11.82 2.38
N PRO A 93 5.56 12.87 1.68
CA PRO A 93 5.18 14.12 2.32
C PRO A 93 3.89 13.99 3.12
N ASN A 94 3.76 14.80 4.17
CA ASN A 94 2.50 15.00 4.85
C ASN A 94 1.55 15.85 3.98
N ALA A 95 0.50 15.23 3.44
CA ALA A 95 -0.48 15.89 2.59
C ALA A 95 -1.23 17.05 3.28
N ALA A 96 -1.34 17.05 4.62
CA ALA A 96 -1.93 18.14 5.39
C ALA A 96 -1.01 19.39 5.48
N LYS A 97 0.22 19.31 4.96
CA LYS A 97 1.17 20.43 4.87
C LYS A 97 1.35 20.85 3.40
N PRO A 98 0.63 21.87 2.91
CA PRO A 98 0.64 22.23 1.49
C PRO A 98 2.03 22.48 0.91
N ASN A 99 2.91 23.15 1.66
CA ASN A 99 4.27 23.45 1.18
C ASN A 99 5.17 22.20 1.15
N SER A 100 4.98 21.24 2.07
CA SER A 100 5.66 19.95 2.02
C SER A 100 5.28 19.19 0.76
N TYR A 101 3.97 19.11 0.51
CA TYR A 101 3.43 18.42 -0.65
C TYR A 101 3.90 19.08 -1.95
N ALA A 102 3.84 20.40 -2.06
CA ALA A 102 4.31 21.14 -3.24
C ALA A 102 5.81 20.95 -3.50
N ALA A 103 6.64 20.94 -2.45
CA ALA A 103 8.07 20.67 -2.57
C ALA A 103 8.33 19.24 -3.07
N ALA A 104 7.62 18.25 -2.50
CA ALA A 104 7.71 16.87 -2.92
C ALA A 104 7.21 16.65 -4.36
N GLU A 105 6.13 17.32 -4.77
CA GLU A 105 5.56 17.22 -6.11
C GLU A 105 6.54 17.76 -7.17
N LEU A 106 7.14 18.92 -6.94
CA LEU A 106 8.14 19.47 -7.85
C LEU A 106 9.42 18.62 -7.87
N ALA A 107 9.85 18.08 -6.73
CA ALA A 107 11.02 17.20 -6.66
C ALA A 107 10.77 15.85 -7.35
N ALA A 108 9.59 15.25 -7.18
CA ALA A 108 9.18 14.03 -7.86
C ALA A 108 9.13 14.23 -9.39
N ALA A 109 8.63 15.37 -9.85
CA ALA A 109 8.66 15.75 -11.26
C ALA A 109 10.07 15.85 -11.84
N ALA A 110 11.03 16.26 -11.02
CA ALA A 110 12.44 16.44 -11.37
C ALA A 110 13.33 15.22 -11.05
N ARG A 111 12.75 14.07 -10.63
CA ARG A 111 13.52 12.93 -10.08
C ARG A 111 14.61 12.36 -11.01
N ASP A 112 14.44 12.53 -12.32
CA ASP A 112 15.34 12.01 -13.36
C ASP A 112 16.26 13.10 -13.93
N ASP A 113 16.22 14.31 -13.36
CA ASP A 113 17.11 15.39 -13.72
C ASP A 113 18.49 15.16 -13.06
N ALA A 114 19.57 15.40 -13.81
CA ALA A 114 20.93 15.26 -13.29
C ALA A 114 21.20 16.18 -12.09
N ALA A 115 20.47 17.31 -12.00
CA ALA A 115 20.54 18.25 -10.89
C ALA A 115 19.58 17.92 -9.72
N PHE A 116 18.87 16.78 -9.75
CA PHE A 116 17.90 16.39 -8.72
C PHE A 116 18.48 16.49 -7.31
N TRP A 117 19.66 15.93 -7.05
CA TRP A 117 20.23 15.90 -5.70
C TRP A 117 20.60 17.29 -5.19
N ASN A 118 21.04 18.21 -6.07
CA ASN A 118 21.23 19.61 -5.68
C ASN A 118 19.89 20.29 -5.32
N PHE A 119 18.82 19.96 -6.03
CA PHE A 119 17.49 20.46 -5.71
C PHE A 119 16.95 19.88 -4.40
N HIS A 120 17.07 18.56 -4.22
CA HIS A 120 16.75 17.84 -2.99
C HIS A 120 17.42 18.49 -1.78
N ASP A 121 18.72 18.77 -1.89
CA ASP A 121 19.51 19.35 -0.81
C ASP A 121 19.05 20.75 -0.42
N LYS A 122 18.68 21.58 -1.42
CA LYS A 122 18.12 22.91 -1.20
C LYS A 122 16.76 22.87 -0.52
N LEU A 123 15.88 21.95 -0.92
CA LEU A 123 14.59 21.76 -0.25
C LEU A 123 14.76 21.28 1.19
N MET A 124 15.65 20.32 1.43
CA MET A 124 15.96 19.83 2.79
C MET A 124 16.53 20.94 3.69
N ALA A 125 17.32 21.87 3.12
CA ALA A 125 17.87 22.99 3.87
C ALA A 125 16.80 24.02 4.30
N LEU A 126 15.69 24.15 3.55
CA LEU A 126 14.55 24.99 3.95
C LEU A 126 13.77 24.36 5.11
N GLY A 127 13.57 23.05 5.09
CA GLY A 127 12.96 22.32 6.21
C GLY A 127 11.58 22.86 6.59
N ALA A 128 11.40 23.17 7.88
CA ALA A 128 10.15 23.72 8.40
C ALA A 128 9.79 25.11 7.83
N GLU A 129 10.75 25.84 7.25
CA GLU A 129 10.59 27.17 6.65
C GLU A 129 10.21 27.11 5.16
N LEU A 130 9.77 25.94 4.66
CA LEU A 130 9.30 25.80 3.29
C LEU A 130 8.14 26.74 2.99
N THR A 131 8.36 27.62 2.01
CA THR A 131 7.36 28.52 1.43
C THR A 131 7.27 28.31 -0.08
N PRO A 132 6.17 28.69 -0.74
CA PRO A 132 6.09 28.64 -2.20
C PRO A 132 7.26 29.37 -2.89
N GLN A 133 7.60 30.57 -2.41
CA GLN A 133 8.73 31.33 -2.93
C GLN A 133 10.06 30.60 -2.71
N GLY A 134 10.29 30.03 -1.51
CA GLY A 134 11.51 29.27 -1.23
C GLY A 134 11.66 28.03 -2.12
N ILE A 135 10.57 27.34 -2.44
CA ILE A 135 10.56 26.21 -3.37
C ILE A 135 10.95 26.67 -4.79
N GLU A 136 10.41 27.79 -5.26
CA GLU A 136 10.75 28.35 -6.57
C GLU A 136 12.21 28.81 -6.66
N GLU A 137 12.73 29.46 -5.62
CA GLU A 137 14.14 29.87 -5.53
C GLU A 137 15.08 28.66 -5.47
N ALA A 138 14.72 27.62 -4.71
CA ALA A 138 15.46 26.36 -4.67
C ALA A 138 15.50 25.70 -6.06
N ALA A 139 14.38 25.67 -6.78
CA ALA A 139 14.29 25.13 -8.13
C ALA A 139 15.09 25.96 -9.15
N ALA A 140 15.00 27.29 -9.08
CA ALA A 140 15.72 28.19 -9.99
C ALA A 140 17.24 28.11 -9.83
N THR A 141 17.72 27.86 -8.61
CA THR A 141 19.15 27.83 -8.27
C THR A 141 19.76 26.42 -8.21
N SER A 142 18.96 25.36 -8.35
CA SER A 142 19.45 23.98 -8.33
C SER A 142 20.01 23.51 -9.68
N GLY A 143 19.58 24.12 -10.78
CA GLY A 143 19.95 23.72 -12.13
C GLY A 143 19.04 22.66 -12.76
N ILE A 144 17.95 22.24 -12.08
CA ILE A 144 16.94 21.37 -12.70
C ILE A 144 16.25 22.09 -13.88
N ASN A 145 15.69 21.32 -14.80
CA ASN A 145 14.81 21.86 -15.83
C ASN A 145 13.42 22.19 -15.24
N VAL A 146 13.30 23.36 -14.62
CA VAL A 146 12.07 23.83 -13.93
C VAL A 146 10.85 23.79 -14.85
N ARG A 147 10.99 24.19 -16.12
CA ARG A 147 9.90 24.15 -17.09
C ARG A 147 9.39 22.73 -17.33
N ARG A 148 10.29 21.76 -17.52
CA ARG A 148 9.92 20.33 -17.65
C ARG A 148 9.28 19.81 -16.37
N ALA A 149 9.82 20.18 -15.21
CA ALA A 149 9.26 19.76 -13.92
C ALA A 149 7.83 20.29 -13.74
N LYS A 150 7.59 21.60 -13.95
CA LYS A 150 6.24 22.20 -13.87
C LYS A 150 5.25 21.54 -14.84
N ALA A 151 5.66 21.27 -16.09
CA ALA A 151 4.81 20.56 -17.05
C ALA A 151 4.44 19.13 -16.59
N ARG A 152 5.35 18.42 -15.90
CA ARG A 152 5.07 17.09 -15.33
C ARG A 152 4.18 17.14 -14.10
N VAL A 153 4.25 18.21 -13.31
CA VAL A 153 3.31 18.48 -12.22
C VAL A 153 1.91 18.68 -12.79
N GLU A 154 1.76 19.56 -13.79
CA GLU A 154 0.48 19.83 -14.46
C GLU A 154 -0.11 18.57 -15.12
N ALA A 155 0.73 17.73 -15.71
CA ALA A 155 0.33 16.45 -16.30
C ALA A 155 0.01 15.34 -15.27
N GLY A 156 0.14 15.60 -13.96
CA GLY A 156 -0.14 14.63 -12.90
C GLY A 156 0.93 13.55 -12.69
N ILE A 157 2.02 13.56 -13.46
CA ILE A 157 3.10 12.55 -13.38
C ILE A 157 3.76 12.57 -12.00
N ALA A 158 3.98 13.75 -11.42
CA ALA A 158 4.54 13.88 -10.07
C ALA A 158 3.70 13.17 -9.00
N ARG A 159 2.38 13.27 -9.14
CA ARG A 159 1.40 12.66 -8.24
C ARG A 159 1.44 11.14 -8.30
N GLU A 160 1.57 10.56 -9.50
CA GLU A 160 1.72 9.12 -9.68
C GLU A 160 2.98 8.58 -9.00
N ILE A 161 4.09 9.33 -9.07
CA ILE A 161 5.36 8.97 -8.45
C ILE A 161 5.23 8.97 -6.92
N MET A 162 4.71 10.05 -6.35
CA MET A 162 4.48 10.17 -4.91
C MET A 162 3.49 9.12 -4.40
N TYR A 163 2.48 8.79 -5.20
CA TYR A 163 1.53 7.73 -4.89
C TYR A 163 2.22 6.38 -4.75
N ALA A 164 3.04 6.02 -5.74
CA ALA A 164 3.76 4.75 -5.73
C ALA A 164 4.64 4.61 -4.47
N ASP A 165 5.29 5.69 -4.04
CA ASP A 165 6.11 5.70 -2.83
C ASP A 165 5.25 5.65 -1.56
N THR A 166 4.16 6.41 -1.46
CA THR A 166 3.24 6.40 -0.31
C THR A 166 2.58 5.03 -0.14
N ALA A 167 2.19 4.40 -1.24
CA ALA A 167 1.55 3.10 -1.21
C ALA A 167 2.55 1.95 -0.93
N LEU A 168 3.83 2.15 -1.29
CA LEU A 168 4.92 1.29 -0.85
C LEU A 168 5.15 1.43 0.66
N ALA A 169 5.10 2.65 1.19
CA ALA A 169 5.17 2.91 2.63
C ALA A 169 4.05 2.17 3.38
N ALA A 170 2.80 2.30 2.91
CA ALA A 170 1.65 1.59 3.47
C ALA A 170 1.83 0.06 3.43
N LYS A 171 2.23 -0.50 2.28
CA LYS A 171 2.50 -1.93 2.10
C LYS A 171 3.47 -2.49 3.15
N PHE A 172 4.46 -1.70 3.53
CA PHE A 172 5.53 -2.11 4.45
C PHE A 172 5.37 -1.57 5.87
N GLY A 173 4.18 -1.05 6.22
CA GLY A 173 3.89 -0.54 7.55
C GLY A 173 4.83 0.60 7.95
N ILE A 174 5.09 1.51 7.02
CA ILE A 174 5.87 2.73 7.21
C ILE A 174 4.89 3.86 7.50
N GLY A 175 4.72 4.17 8.79
CA GLY A 175 3.72 5.14 9.25
C GLY A 175 4.21 6.59 9.36
N GLY A 176 5.48 6.88 9.05
CA GLY A 176 6.01 8.24 9.19
C GLY A 176 7.42 8.43 8.67
N THR A 177 7.84 9.69 8.66
CA THR A 177 9.16 10.14 8.18
C THR A 177 10.04 10.65 9.34
N PRO A 178 11.36 10.45 9.28
CA PRO A 178 12.04 9.61 8.30
C PRO A 178 11.84 8.14 8.65
N THR A 179 11.75 7.28 7.64
CA THR A 179 11.97 5.84 7.82
C THR A 179 13.07 5.42 6.87
N TYR A 180 14.08 4.74 7.40
CA TYR A 180 15.19 4.20 6.63
C TYR A 180 15.02 2.69 6.45
N VAL A 181 15.40 2.18 5.29
CA VAL A 181 15.50 0.74 5.02
C VAL A 181 16.87 0.45 4.41
N ILE A 182 17.75 -0.19 5.18
CA ILE A 182 19.13 -0.49 4.80
C ILE A 182 19.19 -1.96 4.41
N ASN A 183 19.34 -2.27 3.11
CA ASN A 183 19.36 -3.66 2.63
C ASN A 183 18.23 -4.53 3.23
N GLY A 184 17.05 -3.91 3.37
CA GLY A 184 15.86 -4.51 3.93
C GLY A 184 15.69 -4.40 5.45
N ALA A 185 16.66 -3.95 6.24
CA ALA A 185 16.45 -3.68 7.66
C ALA A 185 15.88 -2.27 7.89
N LYS A 186 14.76 -2.17 8.62
CA LYS A 186 14.03 -0.92 8.85
C LYS A 186 14.49 -0.20 10.12
N ILE A 187 14.78 1.09 10.02
CA ILE A 187 14.97 2.03 11.14
C ILE A 187 13.86 3.06 11.07
N TRP A 188 13.09 3.19 12.14
CA TRP A 188 12.01 4.15 12.23
C TRP A 188 12.45 5.41 12.97
N GLY A 189 12.27 6.58 12.36
CA GLY A 189 12.56 7.87 12.96
C GLY A 189 14.03 8.27 12.93
N ASN A 190 14.31 9.44 13.50
CA ASN A 190 15.66 9.97 13.68
C ASN A 190 16.32 9.33 14.92
N GLN A 191 16.79 8.10 14.77
CA GLN A 191 17.49 7.35 15.82
C GLN A 191 18.94 7.85 16.00
N PRO A 192 19.61 7.52 17.12
CA PRO A 192 21.05 7.75 17.32
C PRO A 192 21.90 7.15 16.19
N LEU A 193 23.06 7.73 15.92
CA LEU A 193 23.95 7.27 14.84
C LEU A 193 24.42 5.82 15.08
N GLU A 194 24.54 5.42 16.34
CA GLU A 194 24.96 4.09 16.77
C GLU A 194 24.00 3.01 16.25
N ASP A 195 22.69 3.24 16.29
CA ASP A 195 21.68 2.31 15.78
C ASP A 195 21.80 2.11 14.25
N PHE A 196 22.12 3.19 13.54
CA PHE A 196 22.40 3.11 12.10
C PHE A 196 23.68 2.32 11.82
N LEU A 197 24.73 2.54 12.61
CA LEU A 197 26.00 1.83 12.45
C LEU A 197 25.85 0.34 12.71
N GLU A 198 25.10 -0.05 13.75
CA GLU A 198 24.82 -1.46 14.04
C GLU A 198 24.15 -2.15 12.85
N ILE A 199 23.10 -1.55 12.31
CA ILE A 199 22.38 -2.11 11.15
C ILE A 199 23.27 -2.07 9.91
N VAL A 200 24.02 -1.00 9.65
CA VAL A 200 24.92 -0.95 8.49
C VAL A 200 25.95 -2.08 8.57
N GLU A 201 26.60 -2.30 9.70
CA GLU A 201 27.58 -3.37 9.87
C GLU A 201 26.95 -4.76 9.69
N GLU A 202 25.77 -5.00 10.30
CA GLU A 202 25.03 -6.26 10.13
C GLU A 202 24.72 -6.51 8.64
N ARG A 203 24.15 -5.52 7.96
CA ARG A 203 23.71 -5.66 6.56
C ARG A 203 24.87 -5.68 5.58
N ARG A 204 26.00 -5.10 5.93
CA ARG A 204 27.27 -5.15 5.21
C ARG A 204 27.87 -6.56 5.28
N ALA A 205 27.92 -7.17 6.47
CA ALA A 205 28.40 -8.54 6.64
C ALA A 205 27.55 -9.57 5.85
N VAL A 206 26.22 -9.37 5.81
CA VAL A 206 25.33 -10.16 4.95
C VAL A 206 25.68 -10.00 3.48
N ALA A 207 25.88 -8.76 3.00
CA ALA A 207 26.28 -8.50 1.63
C ALA A 207 27.65 -9.14 1.29
N GLU A 208 28.63 -9.05 2.18
CA GLU A 208 29.94 -9.71 2.03
C GLU A 208 29.81 -11.22 1.95
N THR A 209 28.94 -11.83 2.75
CA THR A 209 28.65 -13.27 2.69
C THR A 209 28.00 -13.66 1.36
N MET A 210 27.05 -12.86 0.86
CA MET A 210 26.44 -13.08 -0.45
C MET A 210 27.48 -13.00 -1.58
N MET A 211 28.40 -12.04 -1.51
CA MET A 211 29.50 -11.91 -2.48
C MET A 211 30.47 -13.09 -2.40
N ALA A 212 30.82 -13.56 -1.19
CA ALA A 212 31.64 -14.76 -1.01
C ALA A 212 30.96 -16.02 -1.57
N ALA A 213 29.63 -16.05 -1.59
CA ALA A 213 28.83 -17.10 -2.23
C ALA A 213 28.68 -16.94 -3.76
N GLY A 214 29.34 -15.95 -4.36
CA GLY A 214 29.38 -15.75 -5.82
C GLY A 214 28.35 -14.76 -6.37
N ILE A 215 27.58 -14.07 -5.53
CA ILE A 215 26.68 -12.99 -5.99
C ILE A 215 27.51 -11.76 -6.36
N ALA A 216 27.32 -11.23 -7.58
CA ALA A 216 28.01 -10.01 -8.00
C ALA A 216 27.58 -8.80 -7.13
N LYS A 217 28.51 -7.87 -6.90
CA LYS A 217 28.29 -6.64 -6.10
C LYS A 217 27.01 -5.89 -6.53
N THR A 218 26.79 -5.78 -7.84
CA THR A 218 25.61 -5.14 -8.46
C THR A 218 24.29 -5.86 -8.17
N ASP A 219 24.34 -7.16 -7.89
CA ASP A 219 23.17 -8.03 -7.74
C ASP A 219 22.80 -8.29 -6.28
N VAL A 220 23.61 -7.82 -5.32
CA VAL A 220 23.37 -7.98 -3.87
C VAL A 220 21.97 -7.50 -3.51
N TYR A 221 21.63 -6.25 -3.85
CA TYR A 221 20.32 -5.70 -3.48
C TYR A 221 19.18 -6.42 -4.18
N ALA A 222 19.31 -6.71 -5.48
CA ALA A 222 18.30 -7.46 -6.22
C ALA A 222 18.07 -8.87 -5.64
N SER A 223 19.12 -9.52 -5.14
CA SER A 223 19.04 -10.82 -4.47
C SER A 223 18.34 -10.73 -3.12
N ILE A 224 18.59 -9.66 -2.35
CA ILE A 224 17.84 -9.37 -1.11
C ILE A 224 16.35 -9.15 -1.42
N LEU A 225 16.03 -8.40 -2.47
CA LEU A 225 14.63 -8.17 -2.88
C LEU A 225 13.92 -9.48 -3.24
N ARG A 226 14.58 -10.40 -3.97
CA ARG A 226 14.01 -11.71 -4.31
C ARG A 226 13.67 -12.52 -3.06
N GLY A 227 14.59 -12.62 -2.10
CA GLY A 227 14.34 -13.32 -0.83
C GLY A 227 13.27 -12.64 0.03
N ALA A 228 13.29 -11.30 0.13
CA ALA A 228 12.34 -10.54 0.95
C ALA A 228 10.90 -10.55 0.43
N ILE A 229 10.71 -10.62 -0.89
CA ILE A 229 9.39 -10.71 -1.52
C ILE A 229 8.79 -12.12 -1.34
N GLU A 230 9.62 -13.16 -1.26
CA GLU A 230 9.18 -14.51 -0.93
C GLU A 230 8.93 -14.69 0.59
N GLU A 231 9.67 -13.97 1.45
CA GLU A 231 9.63 -14.18 2.91
C GLU A 231 8.68 -13.23 3.68
N TYR A 232 8.42 -12.00 3.21
CA TYR A 232 7.55 -11.05 3.91
C TYR A 232 6.15 -10.91 3.30
N VAL A 233 5.26 -11.72 3.83
CA VAL A 233 3.81 -11.50 3.80
C VAL A 233 3.41 -11.28 5.28
N PRO A 234 2.83 -10.15 5.72
CA PRO A 234 2.37 -10.00 7.09
C PRO A 234 1.45 -11.16 7.50
N PRO A 235 1.39 -11.61 8.76
CA PRO A 235 0.54 -12.75 9.14
C PRO A 235 -0.94 -12.59 8.75
N HIS A 236 -1.45 -11.35 8.77
CA HIS A 236 -2.80 -11.00 8.31
C HIS A 236 -2.93 -10.88 6.76
N LEU A 237 -1.81 -10.87 6.03
CA LEU A 237 -1.73 -11.05 4.58
C LEU A 237 -1.45 -12.53 4.20
N GLN A 238 -0.80 -13.32 5.08
CA GLN A 238 -0.42 -14.73 4.83
C GLN A 238 -1.62 -15.67 4.84
N GLN A 239 -2.69 -15.25 5.52
CA GLN A 239 -3.98 -15.94 5.54
C GLN A 239 -5.00 -15.28 4.59
N ARG A 240 -4.55 -14.50 3.60
CA ARG A 240 -5.49 -13.87 2.66
C ARG A 240 -5.91 -14.85 1.60
N ASP A 241 -7.22 -15.01 1.53
CA ASP A 241 -7.89 -15.70 0.46
C ASP A 241 -7.85 -14.83 -0.81
N ASP A 242 -6.93 -15.16 -1.71
CA ASP A 242 -6.80 -14.52 -3.03
C ASP A 242 -7.68 -15.22 -4.10
N ARG A 243 -8.53 -16.17 -3.69
CA ARG A 243 -9.44 -16.87 -4.60
C ARG A 243 -10.51 -15.92 -5.12
N ARG A 244 -11.06 -16.29 -6.28
CA ARG A 244 -12.22 -15.61 -6.83
C ARG A 244 -13.42 -15.77 -5.90
N VAL A 245 -14.01 -14.64 -5.55
CA VAL A 245 -15.26 -14.56 -4.81
C VAL A 245 -16.38 -14.16 -5.76
N SER A 246 -17.59 -14.70 -5.52
CA SER A 246 -18.78 -14.22 -6.23
C SER A 246 -19.33 -13.00 -5.51
N ILE A 247 -18.96 -11.83 -6.02
CA ILE A 247 -19.57 -10.55 -5.67
C ILE A 247 -20.49 -10.21 -6.84
N ARG A 248 -21.77 -9.98 -6.57
CA ARG A 248 -22.70 -9.57 -7.63
C ARG A 248 -22.53 -8.06 -7.87
N ALA A 249 -21.89 -7.61 -8.95
CA ALA A 249 -21.85 -6.18 -9.26
C ALA A 249 -23.23 -5.59 -9.51
N ASN A 250 -24.15 -6.36 -10.09
CA ASN A 250 -25.49 -5.90 -10.46
C ASN A 250 -26.56 -6.30 -9.42
N ASP A 251 -26.28 -6.13 -8.13
CA ASP A 251 -27.25 -6.37 -7.05
C ASP A 251 -28.19 -5.16 -6.79
N GLY A 252 -28.41 -4.35 -7.82
CA GLY A 252 -29.13 -3.07 -7.76
C GLY A 252 -28.21 -1.86 -7.60
N ARG A 253 -26.89 -2.05 -7.52
CA ARG A 253 -25.89 -0.98 -7.51
C ARG A 253 -25.77 -0.31 -8.89
N PRO A 254 -25.63 1.03 -8.95
CA PRO A 254 -25.26 1.71 -10.18
C PRO A 254 -23.96 1.14 -10.74
N THR A 255 -23.95 0.84 -12.03
CA THR A 255 -22.78 0.33 -12.75
C THR A 255 -22.47 1.26 -13.93
N LEU A 256 -21.19 1.62 -14.09
CA LEU A 256 -20.68 2.44 -15.19
C LEU A 256 -20.00 1.56 -16.23
N GLY A 257 -20.02 1.95 -17.50
CA GLY A 257 -19.37 1.21 -18.58
C GLY A 257 -20.28 0.18 -19.22
N ALA A 258 -19.72 -0.97 -19.60
CA ALA A 258 -20.40 -1.99 -20.39
C ALA A 258 -21.59 -2.62 -19.64
N ALA A 259 -22.74 -2.76 -20.31
CA ALA A 259 -23.90 -3.48 -19.77
C ALA A 259 -23.66 -5.00 -19.70
N GLU A 260 -22.84 -5.53 -20.62
CA GLU A 260 -22.39 -6.91 -20.65
C GLU A 260 -20.86 -6.92 -20.65
N PRO A 261 -20.18 -6.66 -19.52
CA PRO A 261 -18.73 -6.57 -19.50
C PRO A 261 -18.04 -7.91 -19.79
N GLU A 262 -16.85 -7.87 -20.40
CA GLU A 262 -15.89 -8.98 -20.34
C GLU A 262 -15.12 -8.95 -19.00
N ILE A 263 -14.97 -7.76 -18.43
CA ILE A 263 -14.30 -7.49 -17.16
C ILE A 263 -15.23 -6.72 -16.23
N GLU A 264 -15.64 -7.35 -15.15
CA GLU A 264 -16.38 -6.72 -14.05
C GLU A 264 -15.37 -6.22 -13.01
N LEU A 265 -15.27 -4.89 -12.85
CA LEU A 265 -14.41 -4.24 -11.87
C LEU A 265 -15.25 -3.69 -10.71
N ILE A 266 -15.08 -4.25 -9.52
CA ILE A 266 -15.74 -3.77 -8.30
C ILE A 266 -14.70 -3.13 -7.40
N GLU A 267 -14.92 -1.90 -6.97
CA GLU A 267 -14.09 -1.20 -6.00
C GLU A 267 -14.81 -1.09 -4.66
N PHE A 268 -14.17 -1.59 -3.60
CA PHE A 268 -14.51 -1.24 -2.23
C PHE A 268 -13.63 -0.08 -1.79
N ALA A 269 -14.25 1.06 -1.52
CA ALA A 269 -13.55 2.30 -1.22
C ALA A 269 -14.29 3.18 -0.20
N ASP A 270 -13.53 4.11 0.37
CA ASP A 270 -14.00 5.14 1.28
C ASP A 270 -13.84 6.49 0.57
N LEU A 271 -14.91 7.29 0.55
CA LEU A 271 -14.93 8.60 -0.11
C LEU A 271 -14.00 9.63 0.54
N THR A 272 -13.64 9.42 1.81
CA THR A 272 -12.70 10.26 2.56
C THR A 272 -11.25 9.76 2.49
N CYS A 273 -11.04 8.51 2.05
CA CYS A 273 -9.71 7.92 1.95
C CYS A 273 -8.94 8.52 0.76
N GLN A 274 -7.83 9.20 1.07
CA GLN A 274 -6.96 9.80 0.05
C GLN A 274 -6.49 8.82 -1.03
N PHE A 275 -6.28 7.53 -0.70
CA PHE A 275 -5.83 6.55 -1.68
C PHE A 275 -6.94 6.21 -2.68
N SER A 276 -8.19 6.07 -2.21
CA SER A 276 -9.36 5.83 -3.06
C SER A 276 -9.65 7.02 -3.98
N GLN A 277 -9.58 8.24 -3.42
CA GLN A 277 -9.69 9.50 -4.18
C GLN A 277 -8.65 9.57 -5.31
N MET A 278 -7.42 9.14 -5.04
CA MET A 278 -6.34 9.16 -6.02
C MET A 278 -6.50 8.08 -7.10
N GLU A 279 -6.88 6.86 -6.73
CA GLU A 279 -7.07 5.76 -7.70
C GLU A 279 -8.28 5.97 -8.62
N ARG A 280 -9.24 6.84 -8.25
CA ARG A 280 -10.34 7.24 -9.12
C ARG A 280 -9.87 7.74 -10.50
N ILE A 281 -8.74 8.45 -10.56
CA ILE A 281 -8.14 8.92 -11.82
C ILE A 281 -7.78 7.73 -12.72
N ILE A 282 -7.18 6.69 -12.14
CA ILE A 282 -6.77 5.48 -12.85
C ILE A 282 -8.01 4.73 -13.34
N VAL A 283 -9.04 4.58 -12.50
CA VAL A 283 -10.30 3.94 -12.90
C VAL A 283 -10.95 4.65 -14.09
N ASN A 284 -10.99 5.98 -14.07
CA ASN A 284 -11.53 6.77 -15.20
C ASN A 284 -10.73 6.54 -16.49
N GLN A 285 -9.39 6.54 -16.42
CA GLN A 285 -8.53 6.23 -17.56
C GLN A 285 -8.73 4.79 -18.10
N LEU A 286 -8.99 3.82 -17.22
CA LEU A 286 -9.27 2.44 -17.61
C LEU A 286 -10.63 2.34 -18.31
N LEU A 287 -11.66 3.01 -17.79
CA LEU A 287 -12.98 3.05 -18.42
C LEU A 287 -12.92 3.71 -19.80
N GLU A 288 -12.12 4.77 -19.96
CA GLU A 288 -11.85 5.38 -21.27
C GLU A 288 -11.10 4.44 -22.22
N SER A 289 -10.11 3.71 -21.72
CA SER A 289 -9.25 2.84 -22.55
C SER A 289 -9.92 1.53 -22.98
N TYR A 290 -10.76 0.96 -22.11
CA TYR A 290 -11.36 -0.36 -22.30
C TYR A 290 -12.86 -0.33 -22.63
N GLY A 291 -13.51 0.84 -22.54
CA GLY A 291 -14.83 1.11 -23.11
C GLY A 291 -15.90 0.07 -22.81
N ASP A 292 -16.40 -0.59 -23.85
CA ASP A 292 -17.49 -1.56 -23.85
C ASP A 292 -17.10 -2.96 -23.33
N ARG A 293 -15.87 -3.12 -22.84
CA ARG A 293 -15.36 -4.38 -22.30
C ARG A 293 -15.34 -4.41 -20.77
N VAL A 294 -15.30 -3.24 -20.13
CA VAL A 294 -15.20 -3.12 -18.67
C VAL A 294 -16.48 -2.52 -18.11
N SER A 295 -16.96 -3.06 -17.00
CA SER A 295 -17.91 -2.38 -16.13
C SER A 295 -17.24 -2.01 -14.81
N PHE A 296 -17.72 -0.94 -14.19
CA PHE A 296 -17.25 -0.47 -12.89
C PHE A 296 -18.41 -0.29 -11.92
N THR A 297 -18.24 -0.83 -10.71
CA THR A 297 -19.17 -0.69 -9.60
C THR A 297 -18.43 -0.23 -8.35
N PHE A 298 -18.88 0.86 -7.76
CA PHE A 298 -18.36 1.37 -6.49
C PHE A 298 -19.16 0.79 -5.32
N ARG A 299 -18.45 0.44 -4.24
CA ARG A 299 -19.02 -0.05 -2.97
C ARG A 299 -18.30 0.57 -1.78
N HIS A 300 -19.05 0.85 -0.72
CA HIS A 300 -18.52 1.46 0.49
C HIS A 300 -17.68 0.49 1.33
N ALA A 301 -16.54 0.94 1.83
CA ALA A 301 -15.76 0.24 2.85
C ALA A 301 -15.02 1.23 3.76
N PHE A 302 -15.52 1.44 4.97
CA PHE A 302 -14.94 2.35 5.96
C PHE A 302 -15.28 1.90 7.38
N ASP A 303 -14.67 2.50 8.41
CA ASP A 303 -15.08 2.25 9.81
C ASP A 303 -16.45 2.90 10.03
N PRO A 304 -17.52 2.16 10.38
CA PRO A 304 -18.85 2.74 10.58
C PRO A 304 -18.91 3.83 11.66
N LYS A 305 -17.87 3.96 12.50
CA LYS A 305 -17.73 5.04 13.50
C LYS A 305 -17.16 6.34 12.93
N ASP A 306 -16.65 6.31 11.71
CA ASP A 306 -16.19 7.50 11.00
C ASP A 306 -17.41 8.27 10.48
N GLU A 307 -17.72 9.38 11.16
CA GLU A 307 -18.89 10.20 10.86
C GLU A 307 -18.79 10.90 9.50
N ASP A 308 -17.59 11.25 9.05
CA ASP A 308 -17.35 11.90 7.76
C ASP A 308 -17.53 10.90 6.62
N ALA A 309 -16.98 9.69 6.77
CA ALA A 309 -17.18 8.61 5.81
C ALA A 309 -18.65 8.18 5.72
N MET A 310 -19.34 8.11 6.86
CA MET A 310 -20.79 7.84 6.90
C MET A 310 -21.60 8.95 6.22
N MET A 311 -21.28 10.23 6.47
CA MET A 311 -21.91 11.36 5.80
C MET A 311 -21.73 11.29 4.28
N ALA A 312 -20.50 11.04 3.81
CA ALA A 312 -20.20 10.92 2.40
C ALA A 312 -20.92 9.75 1.74
N ALA A 313 -20.95 8.59 2.41
CA ALA A 313 -21.59 7.39 1.91
C ALA A 313 -23.11 7.59 1.73
N LYS A 314 -23.77 8.10 2.77
CA LYS A 314 -25.21 8.41 2.71
C LYS A 314 -25.52 9.48 1.67
N ALA A 315 -24.66 10.48 1.50
CA ALA A 315 -24.82 11.51 0.48
C ALA A 315 -24.78 10.92 -0.94
N LEU A 316 -23.83 10.01 -1.22
CA LEU A 316 -23.77 9.33 -2.51
C LEU A 316 -25.05 8.53 -2.78
N GLU A 317 -25.53 7.74 -1.82
CA GLU A 317 -26.74 6.93 -2.00
C GLU A 317 -28.00 7.79 -2.18
N ALA A 318 -28.13 8.89 -1.44
CA ALA A 318 -29.25 9.83 -1.60
C ALA A 318 -29.25 10.48 -2.99
N ALA A 319 -28.08 10.88 -3.50
CA ALA A 319 -27.95 11.40 -4.86
C ALA A 319 -28.28 10.33 -5.92
N SER A 320 -27.97 9.06 -5.62
CA SER A 320 -28.27 7.92 -6.50
C SER A 320 -29.77 7.73 -6.71
N LEU A 321 -30.59 7.99 -5.69
CA LEU A 321 -32.05 7.94 -5.78
C LEU A 321 -32.64 9.01 -6.72
N GLN A 322 -31.85 10.01 -7.10
CA GLN A 322 -32.20 11.03 -8.10
C GLN A 322 -31.49 10.81 -9.44
N GLY A 323 -30.81 9.67 -9.62
CA GLY A 323 -30.11 9.33 -10.86
C GLY A 323 -28.74 10.01 -11.03
N ALA A 324 -28.20 10.63 -9.96
CA ALA A 324 -26.95 11.38 -10.01
C ALA A 324 -25.77 10.66 -9.33
N HIS A 325 -25.77 9.31 -9.29
CA HIS A 325 -24.73 8.52 -8.63
C HIS A 325 -23.31 8.92 -9.09
N TRP A 326 -23.04 8.87 -10.40
CA TRP A 326 -21.69 9.14 -10.92
C TRP A 326 -21.25 10.59 -10.75
N PRO A 327 -22.07 11.61 -11.10
CA PRO A 327 -21.69 13.00 -10.82
C PRO A 327 -21.47 13.29 -9.33
N ALA A 328 -22.26 12.68 -8.44
CA ALA A 328 -22.09 12.81 -7.00
C ALA A 328 -20.81 12.11 -6.52
N LEU A 329 -20.53 10.91 -7.01
CA LEU A 329 -19.30 10.18 -6.70
C LEU A 329 -18.05 10.99 -7.07
N GLU A 330 -18.01 11.52 -8.30
CA GLU A 330 -16.90 12.38 -8.75
C GLU A 330 -16.76 13.63 -7.87
N THR A 331 -17.88 14.26 -7.53
CA THR A 331 -17.85 15.48 -6.74
C THR A 331 -17.36 15.22 -5.32
N LEU A 332 -17.88 14.17 -4.67
CA LEU A 332 -17.53 13.82 -3.29
C LEU A 332 -16.07 13.34 -3.18
N PHE A 333 -15.53 12.65 -4.18
CA PHE A 333 -14.12 12.24 -4.19
C PHE A 333 -13.13 13.40 -4.41
N VAL A 334 -13.55 14.50 -5.02
CA VAL A 334 -12.65 15.64 -5.29
C VAL A 334 -12.40 16.49 -4.04
N HIS A 335 -13.29 16.46 -3.06
CA HIS A 335 -13.16 17.22 -1.81
C HIS A 335 -12.25 16.49 -0.83
N ARG A 336 -10.99 16.95 -0.73
CA ARG A 336 -9.95 16.42 0.17
C ARG A 336 -10.08 16.92 1.62
N GLU A 337 -11.18 17.58 1.94
CA GLU A 337 -11.49 18.14 3.27
C GLU A 337 -12.61 17.33 3.93
N ILE A 338 -12.87 17.60 5.21
CA ILE A 338 -14.01 17.10 5.99
C ILE A 338 -15.28 17.20 5.14
N ILE A 339 -15.95 16.08 4.87
CA ILE A 339 -17.22 16.06 4.14
C ILE A 339 -18.32 16.46 5.12
N SER A 340 -18.49 17.76 5.31
CA SER A 340 -19.50 18.32 6.20
C SER A 340 -20.85 18.45 5.51
N LYS A 341 -21.91 18.60 6.33
CA LYS A 341 -23.27 18.87 5.84
C LYS A 341 -23.33 20.06 4.87
N ASP A 342 -22.61 21.14 5.16
CA ASP A 342 -22.62 22.36 4.33
C ASP A 342 -21.95 22.13 2.97
N ILE A 343 -20.87 21.34 2.94
CA ILE A 343 -20.22 20.94 1.69
C ILE A 343 -21.17 20.07 0.87
N VAL A 344 -21.75 19.03 1.49
CA VAL A 344 -22.73 18.17 0.82
C VAL A 344 -23.90 18.98 0.26
N ASP A 345 -24.50 19.87 1.06
CA ASP A 345 -25.64 20.68 0.62
C ASP A 345 -25.29 21.55 -0.60
N ARG A 346 -24.14 22.24 -0.54
CA ARG A 346 -23.65 23.09 -1.63
C ARG A 346 -23.40 22.30 -2.91
N GLU A 347 -22.70 21.18 -2.81
CA GLU A 347 -22.32 20.39 -3.98
C GLU A 347 -23.52 19.68 -4.61
N MET A 348 -24.44 19.14 -3.81
CA MET A 348 -25.65 18.50 -4.33
C MET A 348 -26.57 19.51 -5.03
N ARG A 349 -26.67 20.75 -4.54
CA ARG A 349 -27.34 21.85 -5.26
C ARG A 349 -26.64 22.18 -6.58
N ARG A 350 -25.30 22.18 -6.60
CA ARG A 350 -24.51 22.44 -7.82
C ARG A 350 -24.74 21.37 -8.89
N LEU A 351 -24.98 20.13 -8.48
CA LEU A 351 -25.39 19.03 -9.36
C LEU A 351 -26.85 19.13 -9.84
N GLY A 352 -27.61 20.12 -9.37
CA GLY A 352 -28.99 20.34 -9.77
C GLY A 352 -30.00 19.41 -9.10
N LEU A 353 -29.64 18.80 -7.95
CA LEU A 353 -30.54 17.92 -7.22
C LEU A 353 -31.66 18.69 -6.50
N ASP A 354 -32.81 18.04 -6.34
CA ASP A 354 -33.82 18.49 -5.40
C ASP A 354 -33.28 18.26 -3.99
N ILE A 355 -32.85 19.34 -3.35
CA ILE A 355 -32.14 19.30 -2.07
C ILE A 355 -33.05 18.92 -0.90
N GLU A 356 -34.34 19.25 -0.96
CA GLU A 356 -35.31 18.89 0.07
C GLU A 356 -35.59 17.39 0.02
N ARG A 357 -35.78 16.87 -1.21
CA ARG A 357 -35.84 15.43 -1.44
C ARG A 357 -34.52 14.75 -1.04
N PHE A 358 -33.36 15.32 -1.38
CA PHE A 358 -32.05 14.75 -1.07
C PHE A 358 -31.89 14.52 0.43
N TRP A 359 -32.15 15.51 1.28
CA TRP A 359 -31.97 15.35 2.73
C TRP A 359 -33.00 14.39 3.34
N ARG A 360 -34.23 14.33 2.79
CA ARG A 360 -35.22 13.32 3.19
C ARG A 360 -34.77 11.90 2.80
N ASP A 361 -34.23 11.75 1.60
CA ASP A 361 -33.73 10.46 1.10
C ASP A 361 -32.45 10.04 1.87
N PHE A 362 -31.58 11.00 2.22
CA PHE A 362 -30.38 10.81 3.07
C PHE A 362 -30.74 10.18 4.42
N ASP A 363 -31.82 10.61 5.06
CA ASP A 363 -32.27 10.06 6.35
C ASP A 363 -33.13 8.80 6.23
N SER A 364 -33.29 8.24 5.02
CA SER A 364 -34.14 7.08 4.80
C SER A 364 -33.48 5.75 5.19
N ASP A 365 -34.32 4.76 5.54
CA ASP A 365 -33.91 3.37 5.73
C ASP A 365 -33.32 2.77 4.46
N ALA A 366 -33.75 3.23 3.28
CA ALA A 366 -33.25 2.74 2.00
C ALA A 366 -31.76 3.09 1.81
N VAL A 367 -31.38 4.34 2.10
CA VAL A 367 -29.98 4.80 2.07
C VAL A 367 -29.15 4.08 3.12
N THR A 368 -29.65 3.99 4.35
CA THR A 368 -28.95 3.30 5.45
C THR A 368 -28.71 1.82 5.11
N THR A 369 -29.73 1.13 4.60
CA THR A 369 -29.63 -0.28 4.20
C THR A 369 -28.63 -0.49 3.06
N ALA A 370 -28.54 0.46 2.11
CA ALA A 370 -27.54 0.38 1.05
C ALA A 370 -26.13 0.47 1.62
N VAL A 371 -25.84 1.48 2.45
CA VAL A 371 -24.51 1.64 3.07
C VAL A 371 -24.15 0.43 3.93
N ASP A 372 -25.05 -0.02 4.81
CA ASP A 372 -24.82 -1.17 5.68
C ASP A 372 -24.55 -2.47 4.92
N ARG A 373 -25.22 -2.67 3.79
CA ARG A 373 -24.98 -3.84 2.92
C ARG A 373 -23.56 -3.85 2.39
N ASP A 374 -23.06 -2.71 1.91
CA ASP A 374 -21.71 -2.62 1.39
C ASP A 374 -20.66 -2.83 2.49
N LEU A 375 -20.87 -2.25 3.67
CA LEU A 375 -19.99 -2.46 4.81
C LEU A 375 -19.97 -3.93 5.25
N ALA A 376 -21.13 -4.58 5.30
CA ALA A 376 -21.22 -6.01 5.61
C ALA A 376 -20.53 -6.88 4.54
N ASP A 377 -20.71 -6.56 3.26
CA ASP A 377 -20.02 -7.25 2.17
C ASP A 377 -18.51 -7.00 2.21
N SER A 378 -18.05 -5.80 2.59
CA SER A 378 -16.63 -5.49 2.74
C SER A 378 -15.97 -6.43 3.76
N ILE A 379 -16.62 -6.66 4.91
CA ILE A 379 -16.16 -7.59 5.94
C ILE A 379 -16.18 -9.03 5.42
N LYS A 380 -17.31 -9.44 4.81
CA LYS A 380 -17.51 -10.78 4.26
C LYS A 380 -16.48 -11.16 3.21
N PHE A 381 -16.06 -10.22 2.37
CA PHE A 381 -15.09 -10.46 1.30
C PHE A 381 -13.63 -10.14 1.72
N GLY A 382 -13.40 -9.85 3.00
CA GLY A 382 -12.06 -9.65 3.55
C GLY A 382 -11.41 -8.36 3.06
N VAL A 383 -12.19 -7.31 2.84
CA VAL A 383 -11.68 -5.95 2.64
C VAL A 383 -11.11 -5.48 3.97
N THR A 384 -9.84 -5.11 3.96
CA THR A 384 -9.04 -4.78 5.15
C THR A 384 -8.36 -3.42 5.04
N GLY A 385 -8.68 -2.69 3.96
CA GLY A 385 -8.17 -1.39 3.62
C GLY A 385 -8.74 -0.96 2.28
N THR A 386 -8.79 0.36 2.07
CA THR A 386 -9.30 0.95 0.84
C THR A 386 -8.20 1.70 0.07
N PRO A 387 -8.26 1.69 -1.27
CA PRO A 387 -9.21 0.95 -2.08
C PRO A 387 -8.84 -0.56 -2.17
N THR A 388 -9.84 -1.42 -2.35
CA THR A 388 -9.66 -2.84 -2.70
C THR A 388 -10.51 -3.15 -3.92
N PHE A 389 -9.89 -3.72 -4.97
CA PHE A 389 -10.59 -4.06 -6.20
C PHE A 389 -10.88 -5.56 -6.29
N TYR A 390 -11.91 -5.91 -7.03
CA TYR A 390 -12.17 -7.25 -7.51
C TYR A 390 -12.38 -7.20 -9.02
N MET A 391 -11.63 -8.01 -9.77
CA MET A 391 -11.75 -8.11 -11.23
C MET A 391 -12.22 -9.51 -11.58
N ASN A 392 -13.45 -9.62 -12.12
CA ASN A 392 -14.11 -10.91 -12.31
C ASN A 392 -14.06 -11.77 -11.04
N GLY A 393 -14.36 -11.15 -9.90
CA GLY A 393 -14.34 -11.76 -8.58
C GLY A 393 -12.95 -12.01 -7.99
N LYS A 394 -11.85 -11.82 -8.74
CA LYS A 394 -10.49 -11.99 -8.23
C LYS A 394 -10.06 -10.75 -7.45
N PRO A 395 -9.70 -10.86 -6.15
CA PRO A 395 -9.22 -9.71 -5.40
C PRO A 395 -7.92 -9.18 -6.02
N ILE A 396 -7.85 -7.88 -6.19
CA ILE A 396 -6.66 -7.15 -6.58
C ILE A 396 -6.34 -6.21 -5.42
N ARG A 397 -5.28 -6.54 -4.67
CA ARG A 397 -4.87 -5.84 -3.43
C ARG A 397 -3.53 -5.10 -3.56
N GLY A 398 -3.37 -3.99 -2.85
CA GLY A 398 -2.15 -3.19 -2.75
C GLY A 398 -2.11 -1.98 -3.71
N ALA A 399 -1.02 -1.21 -3.71
CA ALA A 399 -0.86 -0.06 -4.61
C ALA A 399 -1.02 -0.44 -6.09
N PHE A 400 -1.89 0.24 -6.83
CA PHE A 400 -2.01 0.03 -8.27
C PHE A 400 -1.56 1.23 -9.09
N THR A 401 -0.68 0.94 -10.04
CA THR A 401 -0.40 1.82 -11.16
C THR A 401 -1.23 1.38 -12.36
N ARG A 402 -1.52 2.30 -13.29
CA ARG A 402 -2.24 1.98 -14.52
C ARG A 402 -1.66 0.75 -15.28
N PRO A 403 -0.32 0.63 -15.49
CA PRO A 403 0.23 -0.56 -16.16
C PRO A 403 0.01 -1.88 -15.41
N LYS A 404 -0.18 -1.85 -14.08
CA LYS A 404 -0.50 -3.04 -13.30
C LYS A 404 -1.95 -3.46 -13.50
N PHE A 405 -2.87 -2.50 -13.55
CA PHE A 405 -4.28 -2.75 -13.91
C PHE A 405 -4.42 -3.29 -15.32
N GLU A 406 -3.78 -2.65 -16.31
CA GLU A 406 -3.84 -3.08 -17.71
C GLU A 406 -3.36 -4.52 -17.88
N ARG A 407 -2.22 -4.88 -17.26
CA ARG A 407 -1.73 -6.26 -17.28
C ARG A 407 -2.73 -7.25 -16.69
N LYS A 408 -3.39 -6.90 -15.58
CA LYS A 408 -4.40 -7.76 -14.95
C LYS A 408 -5.64 -7.88 -15.81
N ILE A 409 -6.06 -6.79 -16.47
CA ILE A 409 -7.13 -6.81 -17.46
C ILE A 409 -6.77 -7.75 -18.61
N GLU A 410 -5.58 -7.64 -19.20
CA GLU A 410 -5.16 -8.52 -20.30
C GLU A 410 -5.10 -10.01 -19.87
N GLU A 411 -4.60 -10.30 -18.67
CA GLU A 411 -4.62 -11.66 -18.10
C GLU A 411 -6.05 -12.22 -18.00
N GLU A 412 -6.99 -11.42 -17.50
CA GLU A 412 -8.40 -11.80 -17.38
C GLU A 412 -9.09 -11.93 -18.74
N LEU A 413 -8.81 -11.01 -19.67
CA LEU A 413 -9.36 -11.05 -21.02
C LEU A 413 -8.93 -12.29 -21.79
N GLU A 414 -7.71 -12.78 -21.59
CA GLU A 414 -7.26 -14.03 -22.20
C GLU A 414 -8.01 -15.24 -21.61
N LEU A 415 -8.34 -15.23 -20.31
CA LEU A 415 -9.19 -16.26 -19.71
C LEU A 415 -10.61 -16.22 -20.28
N VAL A 416 -11.20 -15.03 -20.37
CA VAL A 416 -12.50 -14.78 -21.00
C VAL A 416 -12.49 -15.33 -22.44
N ARG A 417 -11.45 -15.02 -23.24
CA ARG A 417 -11.30 -15.48 -24.63
C ARG A 417 -11.30 -17.00 -24.72
N LYS A 418 -10.49 -17.68 -23.89
CA LYS A 418 -10.44 -19.15 -23.83
C LYS A 418 -11.78 -19.76 -23.46
N LEU A 419 -12.49 -19.17 -22.51
CA LEU A 419 -13.82 -19.66 -22.10
C LEU A 419 -14.84 -19.51 -23.22
N ARG A 420 -14.82 -18.39 -23.95
CA ARG A 420 -15.67 -18.18 -25.12
C ARG A 420 -15.36 -19.16 -26.24
N GLU A 421 -14.08 -19.41 -26.53
CA GLU A 421 -13.65 -20.41 -27.51
C GLU A 421 -14.10 -21.83 -27.13
N SER A 422 -14.18 -22.14 -25.83
CA SER A 422 -14.73 -23.40 -25.32
C SER A 422 -16.27 -23.47 -25.30
N GLY A 423 -16.96 -22.44 -25.81
CA GLY A 423 -18.42 -22.39 -25.91
C GLY A 423 -19.14 -21.87 -24.66
N THR A 424 -18.44 -21.24 -23.71
CA THR A 424 -19.07 -20.59 -22.54
C THR A 424 -19.76 -19.29 -22.99
N PRO A 425 -21.09 -19.13 -22.80
CA PRO A 425 -21.80 -17.88 -23.09
C PRO A 425 -21.27 -16.71 -22.25
N ARG A 426 -21.32 -15.49 -22.77
CA ARG A 426 -20.72 -14.29 -22.16
C ARG A 426 -21.23 -14.06 -20.73
N GLU A 427 -22.53 -14.19 -20.54
CA GLU A 427 -23.24 -14.08 -19.27
C GLU A 427 -22.84 -15.14 -18.23
N ALA A 428 -22.29 -16.27 -18.68
CA ALA A 428 -21.87 -17.37 -17.80
C ALA A 428 -20.38 -17.28 -17.43
N ILE A 429 -19.59 -16.39 -18.03
CA ILE A 429 -18.13 -16.34 -17.88
C ILE A 429 -17.73 -16.09 -16.44
N HIS A 430 -18.30 -15.08 -15.77
CA HIS A 430 -17.99 -14.81 -14.36
C HIS A 430 -18.26 -16.04 -13.47
N ALA A 431 -19.45 -16.64 -13.59
CA ALA A 431 -19.81 -17.82 -12.81
C ALA A 431 -18.88 -19.01 -13.10
N LYS A 432 -18.46 -19.17 -14.35
CA LYS A 432 -17.51 -20.21 -14.78
C LYS A 432 -16.13 -19.98 -14.20
N LEU A 433 -15.62 -18.74 -14.21
CA LEU A 433 -14.33 -18.38 -13.60
C LEU A 433 -14.32 -18.69 -12.11
N VAL A 434 -15.37 -18.33 -11.37
CA VAL A 434 -15.51 -18.65 -9.94
C VAL A 434 -15.57 -20.16 -9.71
N ALA A 435 -16.29 -20.90 -10.55
CA ALA A 435 -16.40 -22.36 -10.42
C ALA A 435 -15.09 -23.10 -10.72
N MET A 436 -14.29 -22.61 -11.69
CA MET A 436 -12.99 -23.18 -12.03
C MET A 436 -12.00 -23.09 -10.87
N GLU A 437 -11.98 -21.95 -10.16
CA GLU A 437 -11.11 -21.76 -8.99
C GLU A 437 -11.46 -22.76 -7.87
N ARG A 438 -12.76 -23.00 -7.62
CA ARG A 438 -13.22 -23.99 -6.63
C ARG A 438 -12.83 -25.42 -6.99
N ALA A 439 -12.93 -25.80 -8.26
CA ALA A 439 -12.60 -27.16 -8.71
C ALA A 439 -11.10 -27.47 -8.62
N ALA A 440 -10.23 -26.47 -8.80
CA ALA A 440 -8.79 -26.63 -8.64
C ALA A 440 -8.42 -26.97 -7.18
N ASP A 441 -9.08 -26.35 -6.20
CA ASP A 441 -8.88 -26.62 -4.76
C ASP A 441 -9.24 -28.06 -4.38
N ASP A 442 -10.41 -28.54 -4.82
CA ASP A 442 -10.89 -29.90 -4.53
C ASP A 442 -9.92 -30.95 -5.10
N SER A 443 -9.35 -30.69 -6.28
CA SER A 443 -8.36 -31.56 -6.92
C SER A 443 -6.98 -31.52 -6.23
N GLY A 444 -6.60 -30.36 -5.67
CA GLY A 444 -5.35 -30.19 -4.92
C GLY A 444 -5.40 -30.89 -3.56
N GLN A 445 -6.52 -30.80 -2.84
CA GLN A 445 -6.71 -31.47 -1.55
C GLN A 445 -6.77 -32.99 -1.67
N ALA A 446 -7.32 -33.54 -2.77
CA ALA A 446 -7.37 -34.97 -3.02
C ALA A 446 -5.99 -35.60 -3.32
N SER A 447 -4.99 -34.79 -3.69
CA SER A 447 -3.64 -35.25 -4.02
C SER A 447 -2.66 -35.23 -2.84
N GLY A 448 -3.03 -34.60 -1.72
CA GLY A 448 -2.22 -34.45 -0.51
C GLY A 448 -2.41 -35.55 0.55
N THR A 449 -3.28 -36.53 0.28
CA THR A 449 -3.48 -37.72 1.12
C THR A 449 -3.15 -38.97 0.33
N ASN A 450 -1.87 -39.30 0.24
CA ASN A 450 -1.38 -40.67 0.03
C ASN A 450 0.03 -40.82 0.58
#